data_AF-A7SAX9-F1
#
_entry.id   AF-A7SAX9-F1
#
_cell.length_a   1.000
_cell.length_b   1.000
_cell.length_c   1.000
_cell.angle_alpha   90.00
_cell.angle_beta   90.00
_cell.angle_gamma   90.00
#
_symmetry.space_group_name_H-M   'P 1'
#
loop_
_entity.id
_entity.type
_entity.pdbx_description
1 polymer ?
#
loop_
_entity_poly.entity_id
_entity_poly.type
_entity_poly.pdbx_seq_one_letter_code
_entity_poly.pdbx_strand_id
1 'polypeptide(L)'
;MTQEKSVEAPTELDVETRPSRERWDRKIEFMFACIGFAVGYGNFWRFPYMCFKNGGGIGLTSMMLCFLVAIYYNVILAWSLYYLYYSFFAEVPWVGCNHPWNTPDCYVHNASAVNAAGVSSSREFLIYKVLEITKGIDEPGGLNVHLTVCLLVAWVLVYFCIWRGIKTTGKVVYVTATLPFIILIVFFIRGVTLPGSLNGILYFITPEWKRLKDPKVWVDASSQILYSLAIGFGVLTGFASYNNRKNNIYRDAMVISLVNCCTSIFAGFVIFSIVGHMAHIQDKSVSEVASQGPGLVFIVYPAALALLPLPQLWAVIFFLMMIALGLDSQFGQVEVIAQAMIEQWPQRLKHHRELVNLAICLVLFLLGLSCVSKGGMYVFNLFDSFSCGISLLFLVTFELIVIGWIYGARRYANDITRTIGRSVPLWWVLCWKYFSLIMVLGILVFSLIKYKHITYEGQEYPAWSEGVGWFLALCSMIIIPGTMFFRLYHAEGTFVQVKHV
;
A
#
# COMPACT_ATOMS: atom_id res chain seq x y z
N MET A 1 -4.84 58.00 -0.45
CA MET A 1 -3.71 57.31 0.19
C MET A 1 -4.26 56.15 0.99
N THR A 2 -4.14 54.93 0.50
CA THR A 2 -4.56 53.71 1.20
C THR A 2 -3.37 53.14 1.96
N GLN A 3 -3.51 52.91 3.27
CA GLN A 3 -2.47 52.25 4.07
C GLN A 3 -2.40 50.77 3.68
N GLU A 4 -1.22 50.31 3.28
CA GLU A 4 -0.93 48.89 3.19
C GLU A 4 -0.89 48.31 4.61
N LYS A 5 -1.92 47.55 5.00
CA LYS A 5 -1.79 46.62 6.12
C LYS A 5 -0.93 45.45 5.67
N SER A 6 0.37 45.52 5.97
CA SER A 6 1.29 44.40 5.86
C SER A 6 0.70 43.18 6.58
N VAL A 7 0.68 42.03 5.90
CA VAL A 7 0.38 40.76 6.56
C VAL A 7 1.60 40.41 7.41
N GLU A 8 1.55 40.77 8.68
CA GLU A 8 2.59 40.42 9.64
C GLU A 8 2.77 38.90 9.69
N ALA A 9 4.01 38.45 9.84
CA ALA A 9 4.27 37.06 10.20
C ALA A 9 3.69 36.80 11.60
N PRO A 10 3.19 35.58 11.90
CA PRO A 10 2.70 35.26 13.24
C PRO A 10 3.81 35.56 14.25
N THR A 11 3.50 36.39 15.24
CA THR A 11 4.41 36.80 16.31
C THR A 11 4.79 35.58 17.16
N GLU A 12 5.91 35.66 17.88
CA GLU A 12 6.47 34.46 18.56
C GLU A 12 5.51 33.88 19.62
N LEU A 13 4.62 34.71 20.21
CA LEU A 13 3.56 34.26 21.13
C LEU A 13 2.54 33.28 20.48
N ASP A 14 2.24 33.39 19.18
CA ASP A 14 1.35 32.46 18.46
C ASP A 14 1.97 31.06 18.26
N VAL A 15 3.26 30.93 18.56
CA VAL A 15 4.02 29.68 18.49
C VAL A 15 4.06 28.96 19.84
N GLU A 16 4.15 29.71 20.95
CA GLU A 16 4.29 29.15 22.31
C GLU A 16 2.99 28.52 22.85
N THR A 17 1.83 29.04 22.46
CA THR A 17 0.51 28.54 22.93
C THR A 17 0.12 27.17 22.36
N ARG A 18 0.87 26.62 21.40
CA ARG A 18 0.58 25.32 20.80
C ARG A 18 1.28 24.20 21.58
N PRO A 19 0.56 23.21 22.13
CA PRO A 19 1.20 22.13 22.87
C PRO A 19 2.14 21.36 21.96
N SER A 20 3.37 21.10 22.44
CA SER A 20 4.43 20.48 21.65
C SER A 20 3.95 19.18 20.98
N ARG A 21 4.17 19.09 19.66
CA ARG A 21 4.02 17.83 18.91
C ARG A 21 5.14 16.91 19.35
N GLU A 22 4.80 15.63 19.54
CA GLU A 22 5.76 14.57 19.81
C GLU A 22 6.78 14.44 18.68
N ARG A 23 7.88 13.73 18.91
CA ARG A 23 8.93 13.51 17.91
C ARG A 23 9.41 12.07 17.98
N TRP A 24 10.00 11.60 16.89
CA TRP A 24 10.78 10.36 16.89
C TRP A 24 11.93 10.47 17.90
N ASP A 25 12.18 9.44 18.71
CA ASP A 25 13.29 9.45 19.67
C ASP A 25 14.63 9.43 18.92
N ARG A 26 14.69 8.72 17.79
CA ARG A 26 15.87 8.61 16.94
C ARG A 26 15.52 8.75 15.46
N LYS A 27 16.37 9.45 14.69
CA LYS A 27 16.17 9.60 13.23
C LYS A 27 16.07 8.26 12.49
N ILE A 28 16.75 7.21 12.95
CA ILE A 28 16.67 5.90 12.30
C ILE A 28 15.27 5.26 12.42
N GLU A 29 14.49 5.61 13.46
CA GLU A 29 13.11 5.15 13.63
C GLU A 29 12.22 5.80 12.56
N PHE A 30 12.37 7.11 12.31
CA PHE A 30 11.76 7.77 11.15
C PHE A 30 12.21 7.14 9.83
N MET A 31 13.50 6.79 9.67
CA MET A 31 13.99 6.19 8.43
C MET A 31 13.44 4.77 8.20
N PHE A 32 13.25 3.96 9.25
CA PHE A 32 12.66 2.62 9.13
C PHE A 32 11.13 2.64 9.06
N ALA A 33 10.45 3.48 9.85
CA ALA A 33 9.00 3.71 9.74
C ALA A 33 8.62 4.34 8.40
N CYS A 34 9.53 5.13 7.80
CA CYS A 34 9.57 5.28 6.35
C CYS A 34 9.83 3.90 5.72
N ILE A 35 11.06 3.46 5.47
CA ILE A 35 11.42 2.33 4.58
C ILE A 35 10.44 1.13 4.57
N GLY A 36 9.95 0.67 5.72
CA GLY A 36 8.96 -0.41 5.82
C GLY A 36 7.59 -0.08 5.21
N PHE A 37 7.03 1.11 5.52
CA PHE A 37 5.90 1.66 4.76
C PHE A 37 6.34 2.19 3.38
N ALA A 38 7.64 2.49 3.20
CA ALA A 38 8.11 3.46 2.23
C ALA A 38 9.15 2.89 1.22
N VAL A 39 8.76 2.29 0.11
CA VAL A 39 7.42 2.25 -0.50
C VAL A 39 6.69 3.63 -0.55
N GLY A 40 7.44 4.76 -0.41
CA GLY A 40 7.14 6.24 -0.37
C GLY A 40 5.86 6.81 0.32
N TYR A 41 5.40 8.09 0.17
CA TYR A 41 5.97 9.47 0.33
C TYR A 41 4.82 10.54 0.52
N GLY A 42 4.85 11.75 1.17
CA GLY A 42 5.76 12.64 1.97
C GLY A 42 5.77 14.10 1.40
N ASN A 43 5.58 15.27 2.08
CA ASN A 43 5.72 15.77 3.48
C ASN A 43 4.70 16.93 3.83
N PHE A 44 4.52 17.36 5.10
CA PHE A 44 3.29 18.06 5.60
C PHE A 44 3.43 19.28 6.58
N TRP A 45 3.91 20.48 6.19
CA TRP A 45 4.06 21.60 7.19
C TRP A 45 3.76 23.06 6.82
N ARG A 46 3.19 23.33 5.64
CA ARG A 46 2.53 24.62 5.33
C ARG A 46 1.28 24.42 4.50
N PHE A 47 1.40 23.53 3.52
CA PHE A 47 0.30 22.86 2.82
C PHE A 47 -0.90 22.48 3.72
N PRO A 48 -0.76 21.85 4.90
CA PRO A 48 -1.91 21.30 5.63
C PRO A 48 -2.66 22.36 6.40
N TYR A 49 -1.95 23.33 6.97
CA TYR A 49 -2.55 24.50 7.61
C TYR A 49 -3.28 25.37 6.59
N MET A 50 -2.70 25.55 5.39
CA MET A 50 -3.36 26.24 4.28
C MET A 50 -4.55 25.45 3.72
N CYS A 51 -4.48 24.12 3.60
CA CYS A 51 -5.63 23.31 3.17
C CYS A 51 -6.72 23.29 4.24
N PHE A 52 -6.39 23.08 5.52
CA PHE A 52 -7.35 23.16 6.62
C PHE A 52 -8.04 24.54 6.66
N LYS A 53 -7.28 25.62 6.50
CA LYS A 53 -7.84 26.98 6.47
C LYS A 53 -8.61 27.28 5.17
N ASN A 54 -8.20 26.77 4.00
CA ASN A 54 -8.68 27.23 2.68
C ASN A 54 -9.32 26.13 1.79
N GLY A 55 -9.59 24.92 2.29
CA GLY A 55 -10.20 23.81 1.54
C GLY A 55 -9.49 22.47 1.78
N GLY A 56 -9.91 21.75 2.82
CA GLY A 56 -9.18 20.58 3.36
C GLY A 56 -9.23 19.30 2.51
N GLY A 57 -9.77 19.37 1.29
CA GLY A 57 -10.17 18.21 0.50
C GLY A 57 -9.08 17.17 0.27
N ILE A 58 -7.86 17.60 -0.06
CA ILE A 58 -6.73 16.69 -0.35
C ILE A 58 -6.43 15.79 0.88
N GLY A 59 -6.23 16.37 2.06
CA GLY A 59 -5.93 15.59 3.27
C GLY A 59 -7.07 14.68 3.72
N LEU A 60 -8.32 15.13 3.54
CA LEU A 60 -9.50 14.29 3.79
C LEU A 60 -9.64 13.15 2.74
N THR A 61 -9.16 13.37 1.52
CA THR A 61 -9.09 12.33 0.47
C THR A 61 -8.01 11.32 0.80
N SER A 62 -6.81 11.73 1.20
CA SER A 62 -5.75 10.83 1.72
C SER A 62 -6.28 9.97 2.87
N MET A 63 -6.99 10.57 3.83
CA MET A 63 -7.61 9.87 4.95
C MET A 63 -8.65 8.84 4.48
N MET A 64 -9.51 9.20 3.52
CA MET A 64 -10.50 8.28 2.95
C MET A 64 -9.85 7.13 2.18
N LEU A 65 -8.75 7.37 1.44
CA LEU A 65 -7.99 6.31 0.78
C LEU A 65 -7.34 5.37 1.80
N CYS A 66 -6.69 5.88 2.84
CA CYS A 66 -6.16 5.05 3.92
C CYS A 66 -7.26 4.22 4.61
N PHE A 67 -8.44 4.80 4.81
CA PHE A 67 -9.60 4.10 5.39
C PHE A 67 -10.09 2.97 4.47
N LEU A 68 -10.33 3.24 3.19
CA LEU A 68 -10.80 2.24 2.22
C LEU A 68 -9.77 1.11 2.01
N VAL A 69 -8.47 1.43 1.97
CA VAL A 69 -7.42 0.42 1.78
C VAL A 69 -7.23 -0.43 3.04
N ALA A 70 -7.29 0.15 4.25
CA ALA A 70 -7.12 -0.60 5.49
C ALA A 70 -8.22 -1.67 5.72
N ILE A 71 -9.44 -1.46 5.19
CA ILE A 71 -10.53 -2.46 5.25
C ILE A 71 -10.12 -3.80 4.62
N TYR A 72 -9.54 -3.78 3.42
CA TYR A 72 -9.24 -5.00 2.67
C TYR A 72 -7.78 -5.46 2.84
N TYR A 73 -6.82 -4.54 2.98
CA TYR A 73 -5.40 -4.89 3.06
C TYR A 73 -5.10 -5.75 4.30
N ASN A 74 -5.77 -5.53 5.44
CA ASN A 74 -5.53 -6.35 6.64
C ASN A 74 -6.00 -7.82 6.49
N VAL A 75 -6.76 -8.14 5.45
CA VAL A 75 -7.11 -9.52 5.08
C VAL A 75 -5.90 -10.28 4.52
N ILE A 76 -4.95 -9.58 3.90
CA ILE A 76 -3.67 -10.18 3.44
C ILE A 76 -2.85 -10.67 4.65
N LEU A 77 -2.89 -9.93 5.76
CA LEU A 77 -2.30 -10.37 7.04
C LEU A 77 -3.08 -11.55 7.62
N ALA A 78 -4.41 -11.54 7.55
CA ALA A 78 -5.24 -12.67 7.99
C ALA A 78 -4.90 -13.97 7.22
N TRP A 79 -4.76 -13.92 5.90
CA TRP A 79 -4.30 -15.05 5.09
C TRP A 79 -2.87 -15.46 5.48
N SER A 80 -1.96 -14.51 5.65
CA SER A 80 -0.57 -14.80 6.05
C SER A 80 -0.48 -15.47 7.42
N LEU A 81 -1.34 -15.08 8.38
CA LEU A 81 -1.47 -15.74 9.69
C LEU A 81 -2.05 -17.16 9.57
N TYR A 82 -3.04 -17.37 8.70
CA TYR A 82 -3.62 -18.70 8.45
C TYR A 82 -2.59 -19.66 7.86
N TYR A 83 -1.85 -19.23 6.83
CA TYR A 83 -0.76 -20.01 6.25
C TYR A 83 0.40 -20.22 7.23
N LEU A 84 0.77 -19.23 8.05
CA LEU A 84 1.78 -19.38 9.09
C LEU A 84 1.37 -20.46 10.12
N TYR A 85 0.11 -20.48 10.55
CA TYR A 85 -0.41 -21.54 11.43
C TYR A 85 -0.23 -22.94 10.84
N TYR A 86 -0.61 -23.13 9.57
CA TYR A 86 -0.42 -24.42 8.89
C TYR A 86 1.06 -24.75 8.57
N SER A 87 1.96 -23.76 8.59
CA SER A 87 3.40 -23.97 8.37
C SER A 87 4.09 -24.70 9.53
N PHE A 88 3.45 -24.82 10.70
CA PHE A 88 3.97 -25.54 11.87
C PHE A 88 3.58 -27.03 11.94
N PHE A 89 2.81 -27.54 10.97
CA PHE A 89 2.41 -28.95 10.93
C PHE A 89 3.50 -29.82 10.31
N ALA A 90 3.49 -31.12 10.66
CA ALA A 90 4.48 -32.09 10.18
C ALA A 90 4.51 -32.20 8.64
N GLU A 91 3.36 -32.07 8.00
CA GLU A 91 3.20 -31.89 6.55
C GLU A 91 2.39 -30.61 6.32
N VAL A 92 2.78 -29.80 5.32
CA VAL A 92 2.06 -28.56 5.00
C VAL A 92 0.91 -28.86 4.02
N PRO A 93 -0.31 -28.33 4.24
CA PRO A 93 -1.55 -28.79 3.58
C PRO A 93 -1.72 -28.39 2.10
N TRP A 94 -0.70 -27.74 1.52
CA TRP A 94 -0.60 -27.50 0.08
C TRP A 94 0.31 -28.52 -0.63
N VAL A 95 0.89 -29.48 0.10
CA VAL A 95 1.60 -30.65 -0.40
C VAL A 95 0.65 -31.84 -0.43
N GLY A 96 0.29 -32.31 -1.63
CA GLY A 96 -0.57 -33.48 -1.80
C GLY A 96 -2.01 -33.14 -2.22
N CYS A 97 -2.72 -34.15 -2.71
CA CYS A 97 -4.13 -34.08 -3.11
C CYS A 97 -5.04 -34.98 -2.24
N ASN A 98 -4.53 -35.42 -1.09
CA ASN A 98 -5.16 -36.43 -0.24
C ASN A 98 -5.91 -35.79 0.95
N HIS A 99 -6.52 -34.62 0.75
CA HIS A 99 -7.27 -33.90 1.78
C HIS A 99 -8.77 -33.77 1.45
N PRO A 100 -9.66 -33.61 2.45
CA PRO A 100 -11.11 -33.57 2.24
C PRO A 100 -11.65 -32.40 1.40
N TRP A 101 -10.80 -31.45 1.02
CA TRP A 101 -11.12 -30.30 0.17
C TRP A 101 -10.58 -30.41 -1.26
N ASN A 102 -9.84 -31.49 -1.58
CA ASN A 102 -9.29 -31.68 -2.92
C ASN A 102 -10.33 -32.25 -3.89
N THR A 103 -10.24 -31.86 -5.17
CA THR A 103 -11.11 -32.42 -6.23
C THR A 103 -10.41 -33.57 -6.98
N PRO A 104 -11.14 -34.38 -7.76
CA PRO A 104 -10.52 -35.41 -8.62
C PRO A 104 -9.55 -34.84 -9.66
N ASP A 105 -9.66 -33.55 -9.99
CA ASP A 105 -8.77 -32.84 -10.92
C ASP A 105 -7.51 -32.27 -10.23
N CYS A 106 -7.32 -32.53 -8.93
CA CYS A 106 -6.14 -32.11 -8.19
C CYS A 106 -4.86 -32.80 -8.70
N TYR A 107 -3.79 -32.03 -8.92
CA TYR A 107 -2.46 -32.56 -9.18
C TYR A 107 -1.38 -31.99 -8.25
N VAL A 108 -0.37 -32.83 -7.99
CA VAL A 108 0.87 -32.47 -7.29
C VAL A 108 1.97 -32.27 -8.32
N HIS A 109 2.83 -31.28 -8.12
CA HIS A 109 3.86 -30.87 -9.09
C HIS A 109 5.06 -31.84 -9.26
N ASN A 110 4.93 -33.11 -8.87
CA ASN A 110 6.00 -34.11 -8.94
C ASN A 110 5.99 -34.86 -10.28
N ALA A 111 6.75 -34.36 -11.26
CA ALA A 111 7.51 -35.08 -12.30
C ALA A 111 6.85 -36.20 -13.15
N SER A 112 5.55 -36.49 -13.05
CA SER A 112 4.90 -37.60 -13.78
C SER A 112 3.51 -37.26 -14.35
N ALA A 113 2.91 -36.14 -13.98
CA ALA A 113 1.61 -35.69 -14.48
C ALA A 113 1.75 -34.90 -15.80
N VAL A 114 2.24 -35.56 -16.86
CA VAL A 114 2.51 -34.94 -18.18
C VAL A 114 1.24 -34.40 -18.86
N ASN A 115 0.06 -34.96 -18.54
CA ASN A 115 -1.23 -34.46 -18.99
C ASN A 115 -2.08 -34.05 -17.77
N ALA A 116 -2.24 -32.74 -17.55
CA ALA A 116 -3.13 -32.21 -16.52
C ALA A 116 -3.83 -30.93 -16.99
N ALA A 117 -5.12 -31.04 -17.31
CA ALA A 117 -6.03 -29.90 -17.42
C ALA A 117 -6.61 -29.47 -16.05
N GLY A 118 -6.12 -30.08 -14.97
CA GLY A 118 -6.61 -29.93 -13.61
C GLY A 118 -5.99 -28.77 -12.82
N VAL A 119 -6.16 -28.80 -11.50
CA VAL A 119 -5.82 -27.72 -10.57
C VAL A 119 -4.71 -28.16 -9.61
N SER A 120 -3.76 -27.27 -9.29
CA SER A 120 -2.69 -27.63 -8.37
C SER A 120 -3.16 -27.69 -6.92
N SER A 121 -2.60 -28.61 -6.13
CA SER A 121 -2.87 -28.76 -4.70
C SER A 121 -2.81 -27.44 -3.91
N SER A 122 -1.86 -26.56 -4.24
CA SER A 122 -1.72 -25.25 -3.59
C SER A 122 -2.81 -24.24 -3.98
N ARG A 123 -3.39 -24.34 -5.20
CA ARG A 123 -4.53 -23.52 -5.60
C ARG A 123 -5.81 -24.03 -4.95
N GLU A 124 -6.01 -25.34 -4.90
CA GLU A 124 -7.14 -25.94 -4.18
C GLU A 124 -7.11 -25.65 -2.68
N PHE A 125 -5.93 -25.65 -2.05
CA PHE A 125 -5.80 -25.23 -0.65
C PHE A 125 -6.29 -23.79 -0.44
N LEU A 126 -5.86 -22.84 -1.29
CA LEU A 126 -6.35 -21.45 -1.20
C LEU A 126 -7.87 -21.36 -1.44
N ILE A 127 -8.34 -21.90 -2.57
CA ILE A 127 -9.70 -21.75 -3.06
C ILE A 127 -10.72 -22.48 -2.17
N TYR A 128 -10.49 -23.76 -1.88
CA TYR A 128 -11.46 -24.61 -1.17
C TYR A 128 -11.23 -24.71 0.34
N LYS A 129 -10.02 -24.44 0.87
CA LYS A 129 -9.73 -24.59 2.32
C LYS A 129 -9.33 -23.32 3.08
N VAL A 130 -8.70 -22.34 2.44
CA VAL A 130 -8.40 -21.04 3.07
C VAL A 130 -9.61 -20.13 2.95
N LEU A 131 -10.08 -19.90 1.72
CA LEU A 131 -11.21 -19.00 1.41
C LEU A 131 -12.56 -19.69 1.63
N GLU A 132 -12.67 -20.97 1.24
CA GLU A 132 -13.94 -21.71 1.10
C GLU A 132 -14.89 -20.99 0.11
N ILE A 133 -14.36 -20.59 -1.06
CA ILE A 133 -14.99 -19.60 -1.94
C ILE A 133 -16.35 -20.04 -2.51
N THR A 134 -17.27 -19.08 -2.67
CA THR A 134 -18.56 -19.26 -3.37
C THR A 134 -18.41 -19.02 -4.89
N LYS A 135 -19.52 -19.13 -5.64
CA LYS A 135 -19.51 -18.98 -7.10
C LYS A 135 -19.47 -17.54 -7.62
N GLY A 136 -19.56 -16.53 -6.76
CA GLY A 136 -19.70 -15.14 -7.20
C GLY A 136 -20.07 -14.19 -6.08
N ILE A 137 -20.02 -12.89 -6.38
CA ILE A 137 -20.28 -11.82 -5.40
C ILE A 137 -21.77 -11.73 -4.98
N ASP A 138 -22.70 -12.24 -5.79
CA ASP A 138 -24.12 -12.39 -5.44
C ASP A 138 -24.37 -13.49 -4.40
N GLU A 139 -23.43 -14.42 -4.24
CA GLU A 139 -23.44 -15.49 -3.23
C GLU A 139 -22.38 -15.19 -2.14
N PRO A 140 -22.57 -14.21 -1.23
CA PRO A 140 -21.56 -13.91 -0.20
C PRO A 140 -21.33 -15.07 0.80
N GLY A 141 -22.31 -15.96 0.95
CA GLY A 141 -22.26 -17.09 1.87
C GLY A 141 -22.21 -16.65 3.34
N GLY A 142 -21.67 -17.53 4.19
CA GLY A 142 -21.39 -17.20 5.60
C GLY A 142 -20.03 -16.52 5.79
N LEU A 143 -19.76 -16.06 7.02
CA LEU A 143 -18.39 -15.69 7.43
C LEU A 143 -17.52 -16.95 7.53
N ASN A 144 -16.31 -16.89 6.97
CA ASN A 144 -15.29 -17.92 7.20
C ASN A 144 -14.76 -17.73 8.62
N VAL A 145 -15.12 -18.64 9.53
CA VAL A 145 -14.84 -18.53 10.97
C VAL A 145 -13.33 -18.45 11.24
N HIS A 146 -12.52 -19.23 10.51
CA HIS A 146 -11.08 -19.23 10.70
C HIS A 146 -10.45 -17.92 10.22
N LEU A 147 -10.81 -17.43 9.03
CA LEU A 147 -10.32 -16.13 8.53
C LEU A 147 -10.81 -14.96 9.39
N THR A 148 -12.02 -15.05 9.97
CA THR A 148 -12.53 -14.07 10.93
C THR A 148 -11.64 -14.00 12.19
N VAL A 149 -11.22 -15.14 12.72
CA VAL A 149 -10.26 -15.20 13.85
C VAL A 149 -8.89 -14.67 13.43
N CYS A 150 -8.36 -15.05 12.26
CA CYS A 150 -7.09 -14.51 11.77
C CYS A 150 -7.12 -13.00 11.53
N LEU A 151 -8.24 -12.45 11.06
CA LEU A 151 -8.45 -11.00 10.88
C LEU A 151 -8.54 -10.27 12.22
N LEU A 152 -9.20 -10.87 13.23
CA LEU A 152 -9.21 -10.35 14.60
C LEU A 152 -7.78 -10.31 15.18
N VAL A 153 -7.01 -11.40 15.03
CA VAL A 153 -5.60 -11.45 15.45
C VAL A 153 -4.76 -10.40 14.72
N ALA A 154 -4.94 -10.22 13.41
CA ALA A 154 -4.26 -9.18 12.64
C ALA A 154 -4.56 -7.77 13.18
N TRP A 155 -5.83 -7.45 13.47
CA TRP A 155 -6.22 -6.16 14.06
C TRP A 155 -5.69 -5.96 15.49
N VAL A 156 -5.63 -7.02 16.30
CA VAL A 156 -5.00 -6.97 17.63
C VAL A 156 -3.50 -6.68 17.53
N LEU A 157 -2.79 -7.31 16.59
CA LEU A 157 -1.36 -7.03 16.33
C LEU A 157 -1.14 -5.58 15.87
N VAL A 158 -1.91 -5.11 14.88
CA VAL A 158 -1.85 -3.71 14.41
C VAL A 158 -2.11 -2.74 15.55
N TYR A 159 -3.16 -2.96 16.35
CA TYR A 159 -3.51 -2.12 17.49
C TYR A 159 -2.38 -1.99 18.51
N PHE A 160 -1.77 -3.11 18.93
CA PHE A 160 -0.62 -3.05 19.86
C PHE A 160 0.60 -2.36 19.25
N CYS A 161 0.84 -2.49 17.93
CA CYS A 161 1.93 -1.79 17.24
C CYS A 161 1.75 -0.26 17.17
N ILE A 162 0.52 0.24 17.28
CA ILE A 162 0.19 1.68 17.23
C ILE A 162 -0.32 2.27 18.55
N TRP A 163 -0.46 1.48 19.63
CA TRP A 163 -1.14 1.89 20.87
C TRP A 163 -0.69 3.29 21.36
N ARG A 164 0.61 3.55 21.44
CA ARG A 164 1.19 4.86 21.83
C ARG A 164 1.72 5.69 20.65
N GLY A 165 1.18 5.45 19.44
CA GLY A 165 1.65 6.03 18.19
C GLY A 165 3.13 5.77 17.94
N ILE A 166 3.80 6.78 17.36
CA ILE A 166 5.23 6.73 16.98
C ILE A 166 6.18 6.25 18.08
N LYS A 167 5.83 6.38 19.36
CA LYS A 167 6.62 5.86 20.49
C LYS A 167 6.63 4.33 20.59
N THR A 168 5.55 3.66 20.19
CA THR A 168 5.53 2.20 20.04
C THR A 168 5.99 1.82 18.64
N THR A 169 5.41 2.44 17.61
CA THR A 169 5.68 2.13 16.20
C THR A 169 7.17 2.27 15.87
N GLY A 170 7.83 3.33 16.34
CA GLY A 170 9.27 3.55 16.20
C GLY A 170 10.16 2.48 16.86
N LYS A 171 9.63 1.64 17.76
CA LYS A 171 10.33 0.47 18.30
C LYS A 171 10.03 -0.79 17.50
N VAL A 172 8.78 -0.99 17.09
CA VAL A 172 8.34 -2.14 16.27
C VAL A 172 9.08 -2.18 14.93
N VAL A 173 9.26 -1.04 14.27
CA VAL A 173 9.92 -0.94 12.94
C VAL A 173 11.38 -1.39 12.93
N TYR A 174 12.06 -1.46 14.08
CA TYR A 174 13.38 -2.09 14.13
C TYR A 174 13.34 -3.58 13.81
N VAL A 175 12.20 -4.25 14.04
CA VAL A 175 11.99 -5.66 13.70
C VAL A 175 11.25 -5.77 12.37
N THR A 176 10.08 -5.14 12.24
CA THR A 176 9.21 -5.35 11.07
C THR A 176 9.82 -4.82 9.76
N ALA A 177 10.53 -3.68 9.78
CA ALA A 177 11.17 -3.14 8.59
C ALA A 177 12.56 -3.73 8.30
N THR A 178 13.14 -4.56 9.18
CA THR A 178 14.47 -5.18 8.96
C THR A 178 14.40 -6.68 8.69
N LEU A 179 13.44 -7.39 9.29
CA LEU A 179 13.23 -8.82 9.12
C LEU A 179 13.03 -9.23 7.63
N PRO A 180 12.28 -8.48 6.79
CA PRO A 180 12.17 -8.76 5.37
C PRO A 180 13.51 -8.72 4.62
N PHE A 181 14.41 -7.79 4.93
CA PHE A 181 15.73 -7.72 4.29
C PHE A 181 16.59 -8.93 4.63
N ILE A 182 16.59 -9.36 5.90
CA ILE A 182 17.30 -10.56 6.35
C ILE A 182 16.74 -11.81 5.63
N ILE A 183 15.42 -11.91 5.54
CA ILE A 183 14.73 -13.05 4.92
C ILE A 183 14.92 -13.07 3.40
N LEU A 184 14.88 -11.91 2.72
CA LEU A 184 15.21 -11.82 1.29
C LEU A 184 16.66 -12.24 1.00
N ILE A 185 17.63 -11.94 1.88
CA ILE A 185 19.01 -12.43 1.74
C ILE A 185 19.09 -13.96 1.90
N VAL A 186 18.37 -14.52 2.88
CA VAL A 186 18.29 -15.98 3.08
C VAL A 186 17.65 -16.68 1.87
N PHE A 187 16.53 -16.15 1.36
CA PHE A 187 15.90 -16.69 0.15
C PHE A 187 16.70 -16.44 -1.13
N PHE A 188 17.49 -15.36 -1.23
CA PHE A 188 18.41 -15.15 -2.35
C PHE A 188 19.46 -16.26 -2.39
N ILE A 189 20.16 -16.48 -1.26
CA ILE A 189 21.18 -17.54 -1.14
C ILE A 189 20.56 -18.92 -1.40
N ARG A 190 19.36 -19.19 -0.87
CA ARG A 190 18.68 -20.45 -1.17
C ARG A 190 18.28 -20.57 -2.64
N GLY A 191 17.69 -19.52 -3.21
CA GLY A 191 17.19 -19.49 -4.58
C GLY A 191 18.28 -19.71 -5.63
N VAL A 192 19.41 -19.00 -5.53
CA VAL A 192 20.52 -19.14 -6.49
C VAL A 192 21.30 -20.47 -6.34
N THR A 193 21.12 -21.21 -5.25
CA THR A 193 21.71 -22.55 -5.08
C THR A 193 20.82 -23.69 -5.59
N LEU A 194 19.67 -23.37 -6.20
CA LEU A 194 18.75 -24.36 -6.78
C LEU A 194 19.05 -24.65 -8.26
N PRO A 195 18.93 -25.91 -8.71
CA PRO A 195 19.03 -26.25 -10.13
C PRO A 195 17.89 -25.56 -10.92
N GLY A 196 18.20 -25.03 -12.10
CA GLY A 196 17.24 -24.29 -12.93
C GLY A 196 16.94 -22.85 -12.51
N SER A 197 17.43 -22.38 -11.35
CA SER A 197 17.23 -21.00 -10.88
C SER A 197 17.68 -19.94 -11.89
N LEU A 198 18.75 -20.22 -12.65
CA LEU A 198 19.26 -19.38 -13.73
C LEU A 198 18.21 -19.12 -14.82
N ASN A 199 17.32 -20.07 -15.13
CA ASN A 199 16.29 -19.91 -16.16
C ASN A 199 15.30 -18.80 -15.78
N GLY A 200 14.91 -18.74 -14.51
CA GLY A 200 14.05 -17.69 -13.98
C GLY A 200 14.78 -16.34 -13.86
N ILE A 201 16.04 -16.35 -13.41
CA ILE A 201 16.87 -15.12 -13.37
C ILE A 201 17.04 -14.53 -14.77
N LEU A 202 17.31 -15.34 -15.79
CA LEU A 202 17.39 -14.90 -17.19
C LEU A 202 16.04 -14.36 -17.67
N TYR A 203 14.94 -15.07 -17.42
CA TYR A 203 13.58 -14.58 -17.74
C TYR A 203 13.27 -13.21 -17.12
N PHE A 204 13.76 -12.94 -15.90
CA PHE A 204 13.59 -11.65 -15.23
C PHE A 204 14.42 -10.50 -15.85
N ILE A 205 15.65 -10.77 -16.31
CA ILE A 205 16.59 -9.72 -16.75
C ILE A 205 16.73 -9.57 -18.27
N THR A 206 16.26 -10.53 -19.07
CA THR A 206 16.39 -10.48 -20.54
C THR A 206 15.48 -9.40 -21.15
N PRO A 207 16.02 -8.37 -21.82
CA PRO A 207 15.23 -7.20 -22.23
C PRO A 207 14.44 -7.41 -23.52
N GLU A 208 13.11 -7.43 -23.42
CA GLU A 208 12.19 -7.43 -24.56
C GLU A 208 12.05 -6.02 -25.18
N TRP A 209 13.05 -5.55 -25.93
CA TRP A 209 13.07 -4.20 -26.53
C TRP A 209 11.82 -3.83 -27.35
N LYS A 210 11.11 -4.82 -27.92
CA LYS A 210 9.84 -4.60 -28.64
C LYS A 210 8.74 -4.05 -27.72
N ARG A 211 8.69 -4.45 -26.45
CA ARG A 211 7.64 -4.06 -25.49
C ARG A 211 7.73 -2.61 -25.02
N LEU A 212 8.90 -1.97 -25.13
CA LEU A 212 9.04 -0.52 -24.87
C LEU A 212 8.24 0.35 -25.86
N LYS A 213 7.77 -0.21 -26.98
CA LYS A 213 6.85 0.45 -27.92
C LYS A 213 5.37 0.39 -27.51
N ASP A 214 5.01 -0.46 -26.54
CA ASP A 214 3.65 -0.53 -26.01
C ASP A 214 3.46 0.59 -24.96
N PRO A 215 2.53 1.54 -25.16
CA PRO A 215 2.22 2.56 -24.17
C PRO A 215 1.82 1.98 -22.81
N LYS A 216 1.23 0.78 -22.77
CA LYS A 216 0.85 0.14 -21.51
C LYS A 216 2.06 -0.12 -20.61
N VAL A 217 3.22 -0.49 -21.15
CA VAL A 217 4.41 -0.76 -20.32
C VAL A 217 4.85 0.48 -19.54
N TRP A 218 4.70 1.68 -20.12
CA TRP A 218 5.01 2.95 -19.44
C TRP A 218 3.94 3.34 -18.41
N VAL A 219 2.66 3.06 -18.69
CA VAL A 219 1.54 3.27 -17.77
C VAL A 219 1.63 2.34 -16.57
N ASP A 220 1.91 1.06 -16.80
CA ASP A 220 2.13 0.04 -15.77
C ASP A 220 3.34 0.41 -14.90
N ALA A 221 4.49 0.73 -15.50
CA ALA A 221 5.70 1.11 -14.77
C ALA A 221 5.52 2.41 -13.95
N SER A 222 4.84 3.41 -14.51
CA SER A 222 4.60 4.68 -13.81
C SER A 222 3.53 4.56 -12.74
N SER A 223 2.55 3.67 -12.90
CA SER A 223 1.60 3.31 -11.84
C SER A 223 2.32 2.54 -10.74
N GLN A 224 3.10 1.52 -11.11
CA GLN A 224 3.88 0.71 -10.18
C GLN A 224 4.79 1.56 -9.30
N ILE A 225 5.48 2.58 -9.84
CA ILE A 225 6.33 3.45 -9.00
C ILE A 225 5.53 4.45 -8.15
N LEU A 226 4.28 4.75 -8.47
CA LEU A 226 3.40 5.57 -7.62
C LEU A 226 2.80 4.76 -6.46
N TYR A 227 2.44 3.49 -6.71
CA TYR A 227 1.99 2.54 -5.68
C TYR A 227 3.14 2.03 -4.82
N SER A 228 4.25 1.63 -5.45
CA SER A 228 5.52 1.31 -4.78
C SER A 228 6.24 2.55 -4.27
N LEU A 229 5.69 3.76 -4.39
CA LEU A 229 6.08 4.90 -3.57
C LEU A 229 4.89 5.52 -2.82
N ALA A 230 3.76 4.83 -2.67
CA ALA A 230 2.55 5.21 -1.94
C ALA A 230 2.29 6.73 -1.85
N ILE A 231 2.41 7.41 -3.00
CA ILE A 231 2.39 8.87 -3.06
C ILE A 231 0.95 9.33 -2.98
N GLY A 232 0.66 10.29 -2.11
CA GLY A 232 -0.68 10.85 -1.89
C GLY A 232 -1.47 10.21 -0.74
N PHE A 233 -1.06 9.05 -0.22
CA PHE A 233 -1.69 8.42 0.96
C PHE A 233 -1.55 9.24 2.26
N GLY A 234 -0.73 10.29 2.30
CA GLY A 234 -0.58 11.13 3.49
C GLY A 234 0.28 10.52 4.61
N VAL A 235 0.82 9.31 4.46
CA VAL A 235 1.51 8.58 5.54
C VAL A 235 2.90 9.12 5.88
N LEU A 236 3.87 9.14 4.96
CA LEU A 236 5.17 9.80 5.22
C LEU A 236 5.00 11.30 5.46
N THR A 237 3.93 11.83 4.90
CA THR A 237 3.43 13.18 5.11
C THR A 237 3.14 13.40 6.61
N GLY A 238 2.43 12.48 7.26
CA GLY A 238 2.30 12.38 8.72
C GLY A 238 3.63 12.10 9.45
N PHE A 239 4.38 11.06 9.07
CA PHE A 239 5.64 10.66 9.73
C PHE A 239 6.69 11.78 9.76
N ALA A 240 6.80 12.56 8.67
CA ALA A 240 7.72 13.68 8.59
C ALA A 240 7.28 14.89 9.44
N SER A 241 6.00 15.00 9.82
CA SER A 241 5.52 16.06 10.71
C SER A 241 6.08 15.99 12.14
N TYR A 242 6.60 14.81 12.52
CA TYR A 242 7.27 14.54 13.80
C TYR A 242 8.79 14.76 13.76
N ASN A 243 9.37 15.12 12.61
CA ASN A 243 10.80 15.39 12.49
C ASN A 243 11.17 16.77 13.08
N ASN A 244 12.44 16.89 13.48
CA ASN A 244 13.02 18.19 13.84
C ASN A 244 13.01 19.14 12.62
N ARG A 245 12.70 20.43 12.84
CA ARG A 245 12.65 21.50 11.81
C ARG A 245 13.86 21.49 10.86
N LYS A 246 15.07 21.25 11.37
CA LYS A 246 16.33 21.28 10.60
C LYS A 246 16.72 19.92 10.00
N ASN A 247 15.82 18.94 9.94
CA ASN A 247 16.14 17.64 9.34
C ASN A 247 16.34 17.76 7.82
N ASN A 248 17.37 17.09 7.30
CA ASN A 248 17.68 17.07 5.87
C ASN A 248 16.77 16.07 5.12
N ILE A 249 15.50 16.48 4.93
CA ILE A 249 14.48 15.69 4.22
C ILE A 249 14.86 15.37 2.75
N TYR A 250 15.79 16.13 2.15
CA TYR A 250 16.28 15.86 0.79
C TYR A 250 17.14 14.60 0.73
N ARG A 251 18.08 14.44 1.68
CA ARG A 251 18.87 13.20 1.80
C ARG A 251 17.94 12.02 2.07
N ASP A 252 16.97 12.20 2.95
CA ASP A 252 16.07 11.14 3.38
C ASP A 252 15.18 10.66 2.21
N ALA A 253 14.61 11.60 1.44
CA ALA A 253 13.85 11.30 0.23
C ALA A 253 14.65 10.50 -0.81
N MET A 254 15.90 10.87 -1.07
CA MET A 254 16.76 10.13 -2.00
C MET A 254 17.10 8.73 -1.48
N VAL A 255 17.38 8.58 -0.17
CA VAL A 255 17.73 7.28 0.44
C VAL A 255 16.53 6.34 0.44
N ILE A 256 15.36 6.79 0.90
CA ILE A 256 14.15 5.95 1.00
C ILE A 256 13.69 5.51 -0.41
N SER A 257 13.68 6.43 -1.38
CA SER A 257 13.32 6.10 -2.77
C SER A 257 14.29 5.10 -3.40
N LEU A 258 15.61 5.25 -3.16
CA LEU A 258 16.62 4.32 -3.65
C LEU A 258 16.48 2.94 -2.99
N VAL A 259 16.30 2.88 -1.67
CA VAL A 259 16.12 1.63 -0.93
C VAL A 259 14.89 0.89 -1.44
N ASN A 260 13.75 1.56 -1.65
CA ASN A 260 12.55 0.93 -2.23
C ASN A 260 12.84 0.27 -3.59
N CYS A 261 13.43 1.01 -4.54
CA CYS A 261 13.69 0.50 -5.88
C CYS A 261 14.72 -0.64 -5.87
N CYS A 262 15.79 -0.53 -5.07
CA CYS A 262 16.78 -1.60 -4.91
C CYS A 262 16.16 -2.85 -4.26
N THR A 263 15.27 -2.69 -3.28
CA THR A 263 14.56 -3.80 -2.63
C THR A 263 13.64 -4.51 -3.61
N SER A 264 12.91 -3.75 -4.43
CA SER A 264 12.03 -4.30 -5.49
C SER A 264 12.81 -5.12 -6.53
N ILE A 265 13.96 -4.61 -6.97
CA ILE A 265 14.85 -5.32 -7.92
C ILE A 265 15.43 -6.58 -7.28
N PHE A 266 15.92 -6.49 -6.04
CA PHE A 266 16.48 -7.63 -5.30
C PHE A 266 15.43 -8.71 -5.02
N ALA A 267 14.22 -8.32 -4.60
CA ALA A 267 13.08 -9.22 -4.46
C ALA A 267 12.72 -9.89 -5.79
N GLY A 268 12.86 -9.19 -6.93
CA GLY A 268 12.74 -9.80 -8.26
C GLY A 268 13.68 -10.99 -8.46
N PHE A 269 14.98 -10.85 -8.16
CA PHE A 269 15.93 -11.98 -8.20
C PHE A 269 15.56 -13.10 -7.22
N VAL A 270 15.08 -12.77 -6.02
CA VAL A 270 14.62 -13.75 -5.02
C VAL A 270 13.43 -14.56 -5.55
N ILE A 271 12.38 -13.89 -6.01
CA ILE A 271 11.18 -14.55 -6.56
C ILE A 271 11.56 -15.41 -7.77
N PHE A 272 12.23 -14.82 -8.77
CA PHE A 272 12.48 -15.51 -10.03
C PHE A 272 13.53 -16.63 -9.94
N SER A 273 14.47 -16.59 -9.00
CA SER A 273 15.38 -17.74 -8.79
C SER A 273 14.63 -18.98 -8.27
N ILE A 274 13.65 -18.80 -7.37
CA ILE A 274 12.82 -19.90 -6.85
C ILE A 274 11.76 -20.33 -7.88
N VAL A 275 11.13 -19.41 -8.61
CA VAL A 275 10.19 -19.75 -9.71
C VAL A 275 10.92 -20.42 -10.88
N GLY A 276 12.18 -20.07 -11.16
CA GLY A 276 13.02 -20.75 -12.16
C GLY A 276 13.33 -22.22 -11.80
N HIS A 277 13.56 -22.48 -10.51
CA HIS A 277 13.67 -23.86 -10.00
C HIS A 277 12.37 -24.64 -10.16
N MET A 278 11.23 -24.03 -9.80
CA MET A 278 9.90 -24.61 -9.96
C MET A 278 9.60 -24.96 -11.43
N ALA A 279 9.92 -24.06 -12.36
CA ALA A 279 9.79 -24.28 -13.81
C ALA A 279 10.64 -25.47 -14.28
N HIS A 280 11.90 -25.56 -13.84
CA HIS A 280 12.82 -26.64 -14.19
C HIS A 280 12.42 -28.01 -13.61
N ILE A 281 11.82 -28.09 -12.42
CA ILE A 281 11.29 -29.36 -11.89
C ILE A 281 10.05 -29.84 -12.66
N GLN A 282 9.28 -28.92 -13.22
CA GLN A 282 7.99 -29.20 -13.87
C GLN A 282 8.07 -29.33 -15.40
N ASP A 283 9.24 -29.12 -15.99
CA ASP A 283 9.47 -29.03 -17.44
C ASP A 283 8.53 -28.04 -18.16
N LYS A 284 8.38 -26.84 -17.54
CA LYS A 284 7.50 -25.76 -18.03
C LYS A 284 8.25 -24.46 -18.25
N SER A 285 7.69 -23.56 -19.05
CA SER A 285 8.24 -22.20 -19.17
C SER A 285 8.00 -21.40 -17.89
N VAL A 286 8.93 -20.48 -17.57
CA VAL A 286 8.80 -19.57 -16.43
C VAL A 286 7.52 -18.72 -16.51
N SER A 287 7.07 -18.42 -17.74
CA SER A 287 5.81 -17.74 -18.05
C SER A 287 4.53 -18.51 -17.67
N GLU A 288 4.57 -19.84 -17.57
CA GLU A 288 3.40 -20.65 -17.17
C GLU A 288 3.26 -20.77 -15.65
N VAL A 289 4.38 -20.72 -14.92
CA VAL A 289 4.39 -20.81 -13.45
C VAL A 289 4.39 -19.44 -12.76
N ALA A 290 4.78 -18.37 -13.46
CA ALA A 290 4.71 -17.01 -12.93
C ALA A 290 3.26 -16.48 -12.92
N SER A 291 2.85 -15.90 -11.80
CA SER A 291 1.57 -15.21 -11.62
C SER A 291 1.76 -13.85 -10.93
N GLN A 292 0.67 -13.10 -10.73
CA GLN A 292 0.70 -11.76 -10.13
C GLN A 292 -0.30 -11.66 -8.95
N GLY A 293 -0.17 -10.60 -8.15
CA GLY A 293 -1.04 -10.34 -7.01
C GLY A 293 -0.98 -11.44 -5.93
N PRO A 294 -2.07 -11.65 -5.16
CA PRO A 294 -2.13 -12.66 -4.11
C PRO A 294 -1.83 -14.10 -4.58
N GLY A 295 -2.14 -14.43 -5.85
CA GLY A 295 -1.85 -15.76 -6.41
C GLY A 295 -0.37 -16.13 -6.39
N LEU A 296 0.52 -15.16 -6.62
CA LEU A 296 1.96 -15.39 -6.53
C LEU A 296 2.40 -15.79 -5.11
N VAL A 297 1.84 -15.11 -4.10
CA VAL A 297 2.20 -15.26 -2.68
C VAL A 297 1.55 -16.48 -2.02
N PHE A 298 0.31 -16.82 -2.39
CA PHE A 298 -0.48 -17.85 -1.70
C PHE A 298 -0.69 -19.14 -2.52
N ILE A 299 -0.38 -19.15 -3.82
CA ILE A 299 -0.42 -20.35 -4.68
C ILE A 299 1.00 -20.74 -5.13
N VAL A 300 1.68 -19.85 -5.87
CA VAL A 300 2.93 -20.22 -6.56
C VAL A 300 4.09 -20.36 -5.59
N TYR A 301 4.30 -19.40 -4.69
CA TYR A 301 5.40 -19.49 -3.72
C TYR A 301 5.27 -20.70 -2.78
N PRO A 302 4.11 -20.99 -2.16
CA PRO A 302 3.96 -22.16 -1.30
C PRO A 302 4.17 -23.48 -2.05
N ALA A 303 3.75 -23.57 -3.32
CA ALA A 303 4.05 -24.70 -4.20
C ALA A 303 5.55 -24.81 -4.56
N ALA A 304 6.29 -23.70 -4.66
CA ALA A 304 7.74 -23.72 -4.88
C ALA A 304 8.52 -24.04 -3.60
N LEU A 305 8.11 -23.53 -2.44
CA LEU A 305 8.71 -23.84 -1.13
C LEU A 305 8.47 -25.31 -0.73
N ALA A 306 7.36 -25.91 -1.19
CA ALA A 306 7.09 -27.34 -1.08
C ALA A 306 8.12 -28.25 -1.79
N LEU A 307 8.85 -27.74 -2.78
CA LEU A 307 9.92 -28.48 -3.49
C LEU A 307 11.27 -28.43 -2.76
N LEU A 308 11.37 -27.66 -1.67
CA LEU A 308 12.60 -27.50 -0.89
C LEU A 308 12.68 -28.55 0.24
N PRO A 309 13.89 -28.99 0.64
CA PRO A 309 14.05 -29.78 1.86
C PRO A 309 13.61 -28.96 3.08
N LEU A 310 12.82 -29.59 3.96
CA LEU A 310 12.13 -28.96 5.10
C LEU A 310 11.18 -27.79 4.69
N PRO A 311 10.12 -28.03 3.88
CA PRO A 311 9.18 -26.99 3.44
C PRO A 311 8.62 -26.11 4.57
N GLN A 312 8.41 -26.70 5.73
CA GLN A 312 7.89 -26.06 6.97
C GLN A 312 8.76 -24.85 7.36
N LEU A 313 10.09 -25.03 7.35
CA LEU A 313 11.06 -23.99 7.73
C LEU A 313 10.96 -22.79 6.78
N TRP A 314 10.95 -23.05 5.48
CA TRP A 314 10.85 -22.00 4.47
C TRP A 314 9.48 -21.32 4.50
N ALA A 315 8.40 -22.06 4.71
CA ALA A 315 7.05 -21.50 4.83
C ALA A 315 6.90 -20.59 6.05
N VAL A 316 7.34 -21.03 7.25
CA VAL A 316 7.35 -20.20 8.46
C VAL A 316 8.12 -18.89 8.23
N ILE A 317 9.33 -18.98 7.66
CA ILE A 317 10.15 -17.80 7.35
C ILE A 317 9.45 -16.89 6.32
N PHE A 318 8.87 -17.44 5.26
CA PHE A 318 8.16 -16.67 4.23
C PHE A 318 6.93 -15.92 4.79
N PHE A 319 6.08 -16.60 5.55
CA PHE A 319 4.87 -15.96 6.09
C PHE A 319 5.17 -14.99 7.24
N LEU A 320 6.24 -15.18 8.00
CA LEU A 320 6.75 -14.15 8.92
C LEU A 320 7.22 -12.89 8.19
N MET A 321 7.88 -13.02 7.03
CA MET A 321 8.19 -11.86 6.17
C MET A 321 6.94 -11.16 5.65
N MET A 322 5.94 -11.92 5.18
CA MET A 322 4.68 -11.34 4.68
C MET A 322 3.91 -10.58 5.78
N ILE A 323 3.87 -11.12 7.00
CA ILE A 323 3.28 -10.44 8.16
C ILE A 323 4.05 -9.17 8.50
N ALA A 324 5.37 -9.18 8.49
CA ALA A 324 6.20 -8.00 8.78
C ALA A 324 5.97 -6.86 7.77
N LEU A 325 6.02 -7.16 6.47
CA LEU A 325 5.74 -6.20 5.38
C LEU A 325 4.30 -5.65 5.46
N GLY A 326 3.33 -6.52 5.80
CA GLY A 326 1.94 -6.15 5.95
C GLY A 326 1.69 -5.22 7.14
N LEU A 327 2.32 -5.50 8.29
CA LEU A 327 2.19 -4.69 9.50
C LEU A 327 2.74 -3.27 9.31
N ASP A 328 3.87 -3.14 8.59
CA ASP A 328 4.47 -1.84 8.28
C ASP A 328 3.54 -0.96 7.43
N SER A 329 2.89 -1.56 6.43
CA SER A 329 1.88 -0.88 5.61
C SER A 329 0.63 -0.50 6.43
N GLN A 330 0.18 -1.39 7.31
CA GLN A 330 -1.04 -1.17 8.10
C GLN A 330 -0.90 -0.09 9.18
N PHE A 331 0.19 -0.05 9.95
CA PHE A 331 0.31 1.03 10.94
C PHE A 331 0.32 2.41 10.29
N GLY A 332 0.88 2.54 9.08
CA GLY A 332 0.93 3.82 8.37
C GLY A 332 -0.46 4.32 7.99
N GLN A 333 -1.30 3.45 7.44
CA GLN A 333 -2.68 3.78 7.07
C GLN A 333 -3.53 4.17 8.29
N VAL A 334 -3.43 3.41 9.39
CA VAL A 334 -4.19 3.70 10.62
C VAL A 334 -3.68 4.96 11.32
N GLU A 335 -2.36 5.21 11.31
CA GLU A 335 -1.76 6.43 11.89
C GLU A 335 -2.28 7.70 11.19
N VAL A 336 -2.50 7.70 9.86
CA VAL A 336 -3.09 8.84 9.15
C VAL A 336 -4.52 9.13 9.61
N ILE A 337 -5.35 8.08 9.75
CA ILE A 337 -6.74 8.21 10.22
C ILE A 337 -6.74 8.74 11.67
N ALA A 338 -5.91 8.16 12.54
CA ALA A 338 -5.76 8.59 13.93
C ALA A 338 -5.24 10.03 14.06
N GLN A 339 -4.25 10.44 13.26
CA GLN A 339 -3.77 11.82 13.23
C GLN A 339 -4.88 12.78 12.78
N ALA A 340 -5.55 12.50 11.67
CA ALA A 340 -6.60 13.39 11.16
C ALA A 340 -7.72 13.62 12.19
N MET A 341 -8.16 12.56 12.88
CA MET A 341 -9.15 12.67 13.96
C MET A 341 -8.62 13.46 15.17
N ILE A 342 -7.40 13.17 15.63
CA ILE A 342 -6.80 13.84 16.81
C ILE A 342 -6.44 15.30 16.52
N GLU A 343 -6.03 15.65 15.31
CA GLU A 343 -5.80 17.03 14.86
C GLU A 343 -7.11 17.83 14.75
N GLN A 344 -8.22 17.18 14.39
CA GLN A 344 -9.54 17.81 14.29
C GLN A 344 -10.18 18.12 15.66
N TRP A 345 -9.99 17.27 16.67
CA TRP A 345 -10.55 17.46 18.02
C TRP A 345 -9.51 17.32 19.15
N PRO A 346 -8.44 18.15 19.15
CA PRO A 346 -7.26 17.93 19.99
C PRO A 346 -7.55 18.03 21.50
N GLN A 347 -8.47 18.91 21.91
CA GLN A 347 -8.87 19.07 23.31
C GLN A 347 -9.59 17.83 23.89
N ARG A 348 -10.25 17.02 23.04
CA ARG A 348 -10.99 15.82 23.47
C ARG A 348 -10.20 14.53 23.22
N LEU A 349 -9.56 14.41 22.06
CA LEU A 349 -9.01 13.12 21.60
C LEU A 349 -7.52 12.93 21.92
N LYS A 350 -6.73 14.00 22.13
CA LYS A 350 -5.28 13.86 22.37
C LYS A 350 -4.95 13.00 23.60
N HIS A 351 -5.72 13.15 24.68
CA HIS A 351 -5.54 12.38 25.92
C HIS A 351 -6.14 10.96 25.86
N HIS A 352 -6.88 10.63 24.81
CA HIS A 352 -7.56 9.34 24.62
C HIS A 352 -7.10 8.62 23.34
N ARG A 353 -5.90 8.93 22.84
CA ARG A 353 -5.29 8.31 21.65
C ARG A 353 -5.42 6.79 21.63
N GLU A 354 -5.17 6.15 22.76
CA GLU A 354 -5.18 4.69 22.90
C GLU A 354 -6.60 4.14 22.59
N LEU A 355 -7.64 4.81 23.07
CA LEU A 355 -9.05 4.50 22.77
C LEU A 355 -9.46 4.88 21.34
N VAL A 356 -8.90 5.97 20.77
CA VAL A 356 -9.13 6.35 19.36
C VAL A 356 -8.59 5.28 18.43
N ASN A 357 -7.37 4.80 18.67
CA ASN A 357 -6.75 3.73 17.89
C ASN A 357 -7.54 2.42 18.01
N LEU A 358 -8.01 2.07 19.22
CA LEU A 358 -8.88 0.92 19.44
C LEU A 358 -10.19 1.04 18.65
N ALA A 359 -10.85 2.20 18.69
CA ALA A 359 -12.10 2.43 17.96
C ALA A 359 -11.92 2.34 16.44
N ILE A 360 -10.82 2.88 15.90
CA ILE A 360 -10.50 2.78 14.46
C ILE A 360 -10.26 1.32 14.07
N CYS A 361 -9.45 0.57 14.84
CA CYS A 361 -9.21 -0.85 14.57
C CYS A 361 -10.48 -1.70 14.67
N LEU A 362 -11.40 -1.39 15.61
CA LEU A 362 -12.70 -2.08 15.72
C LEU A 362 -13.62 -1.79 14.52
N VAL A 363 -13.70 -0.53 14.06
CA VAL A 363 -14.49 -0.17 12.86
C VAL A 363 -13.93 -0.84 11.61
N LEU A 364 -12.60 -0.81 11.41
CA LEU A 364 -11.96 -1.44 10.25
C LEU A 364 -12.03 -2.98 10.31
N PHE A 365 -12.00 -3.59 11.50
CA PHE A 365 -12.30 -5.02 11.69
C PHE A 365 -13.72 -5.35 11.23
N LEU A 366 -14.74 -4.62 11.73
CA LEU A 366 -16.14 -4.88 11.41
C LEU A 366 -16.45 -4.70 9.92
N LEU A 367 -15.82 -3.73 9.24
CA LEU A 367 -15.94 -3.56 7.79
C LEU A 367 -15.19 -4.65 7.02
N GLY A 368 -14.00 -5.04 7.50
CA GLY A 368 -13.19 -6.12 6.94
C GLY A 368 -13.85 -7.51 7.01
N LEU A 369 -14.86 -7.71 7.87
CA LEU A 369 -15.67 -8.93 7.89
C LEU A 369 -16.30 -9.26 6.53
N SER A 370 -16.65 -8.25 5.74
CA SER A 370 -17.18 -8.44 4.38
C SER A 370 -16.20 -9.22 3.47
N CYS A 371 -14.91 -8.91 3.57
CA CYS A 371 -13.82 -9.52 2.79
C CYS A 371 -13.37 -10.90 3.34
N VAL A 372 -13.86 -11.34 4.50
CA VAL A 372 -13.65 -12.71 5.05
C VAL A 372 -14.96 -13.53 5.12
N SER A 373 -15.99 -13.11 4.38
CA SER A 373 -17.07 -13.99 3.95
C SER A 373 -16.58 -15.02 2.92
N LYS A 374 -17.38 -16.03 2.60
CA LYS A 374 -17.03 -17.02 1.55
C LYS A 374 -17.00 -16.39 0.15
N GLY A 375 -17.86 -15.42 -0.14
CA GLY A 375 -17.73 -14.54 -1.30
C GLY A 375 -16.71 -13.40 -1.11
N GLY A 376 -16.02 -13.36 0.03
CA GLY A 376 -15.17 -12.25 0.46
C GLY A 376 -13.97 -11.98 -0.43
N MET A 377 -13.50 -12.99 -1.20
CA MET A 377 -12.46 -12.80 -2.20
C MET A 377 -12.92 -11.88 -3.36
N TYR A 378 -14.19 -11.94 -3.75
CA TYR A 378 -14.74 -11.03 -4.77
C TYR A 378 -14.86 -9.60 -4.21
N VAL A 379 -15.25 -9.46 -2.94
CA VAL A 379 -15.31 -8.17 -2.24
C VAL A 379 -13.90 -7.57 -2.10
N PHE A 380 -12.91 -8.37 -1.69
CA PHE A 380 -11.49 -8.00 -1.63
C PHE A 380 -10.98 -7.49 -2.98
N ASN A 381 -11.23 -8.23 -4.06
CA ASN A 381 -10.79 -7.88 -5.42
C ASN A 381 -11.46 -6.60 -5.94
N LEU A 382 -12.72 -6.36 -5.56
CA LEU A 382 -13.43 -5.10 -5.83
C LEU A 382 -12.79 -3.91 -5.08
N PHE A 383 -12.47 -4.07 -3.79
CA PHE A 383 -11.75 -3.05 -3.03
C PHE A 383 -10.36 -2.78 -3.60
N ASP A 384 -9.56 -3.80 -3.92
CA ASP A 384 -8.21 -3.66 -4.47
C ASP A 384 -8.22 -2.92 -5.82
N SER A 385 -9.15 -3.29 -6.70
CA SER A 385 -9.29 -2.67 -8.04
C SER A 385 -9.74 -1.21 -7.99
N PHE A 386 -10.69 -0.85 -7.12
CA PHE A 386 -11.36 0.45 -7.18
C PHE A 386 -11.01 1.44 -6.07
N SER A 387 -10.66 0.99 -4.85
CA SER A 387 -10.46 1.92 -3.72
C SER A 387 -9.37 2.94 -4.02
N CYS A 388 -8.23 2.47 -4.52
CA CYS A 388 -7.05 3.28 -4.74
C CYS A 388 -6.76 3.56 -6.23
N GLY A 389 -6.95 2.56 -7.11
CA GLY A 389 -6.54 2.53 -8.53
C GLY A 389 -6.52 3.88 -9.26
N ILE A 390 -7.70 4.43 -9.53
CA ILE A 390 -7.89 5.72 -10.22
C ILE A 390 -7.87 6.89 -9.21
N SER A 391 -8.36 6.64 -8.00
CA SER A 391 -8.53 7.61 -6.91
C SER A 391 -7.22 8.26 -6.46
N LEU A 392 -6.14 7.49 -6.37
CA LEU A 392 -4.80 7.97 -5.99
C LEU A 392 -4.19 8.84 -7.09
N LEU A 393 -4.34 8.44 -8.35
CA LEU A 393 -3.89 9.22 -9.52
C LEU A 393 -4.61 10.57 -9.59
N PHE A 394 -5.91 10.58 -9.31
CA PHE A 394 -6.70 11.81 -9.19
C PHE A 394 -6.19 12.70 -8.04
N LEU A 395 -5.98 12.12 -6.85
CA LEU A 395 -5.46 12.84 -5.68
C LEU A 395 -4.08 13.48 -5.95
N VAL A 396 -3.11 12.69 -6.44
CA VAL A 396 -1.75 13.16 -6.75
C VAL A 396 -1.76 14.19 -7.88
N THR A 397 -2.69 14.11 -8.84
CA THR A 397 -2.88 15.17 -9.85
C THR A 397 -3.24 16.50 -9.17
N PHE A 398 -4.16 16.51 -8.20
CA PHE A 398 -4.50 17.72 -7.47
C PHE A 398 -3.38 18.20 -6.53
N GLU A 399 -2.63 17.32 -5.87
CA GLU A 399 -1.44 17.71 -5.10
C GLU A 399 -0.40 18.42 -5.98
N LEU A 400 -0.12 17.88 -7.18
CA LEU A 400 0.82 18.46 -8.13
C LEU A 400 0.32 19.79 -8.73
N ILE A 401 -0.99 19.95 -8.97
CA ILE A 401 -1.58 21.24 -9.37
C ILE A 401 -1.41 22.27 -8.24
N VAL A 402 -1.69 21.90 -6.99
CA VAL A 402 -1.56 22.82 -5.85
C VAL A 402 -0.09 23.20 -5.63
N ILE A 403 0.83 22.24 -5.55
CA ILE A 403 2.26 22.52 -5.34
C ILE A 403 2.86 23.27 -6.54
N GLY A 404 2.54 22.84 -7.76
CA GLY A 404 3.07 23.39 -9.01
C GLY A 404 2.65 24.84 -9.26
N TRP A 405 1.36 25.15 -9.07
CA TRP A 405 0.74 26.37 -9.61
C TRP A 405 0.01 27.21 -8.56
N ILE A 406 -0.83 26.63 -7.69
CA ILE A 406 -1.66 27.41 -6.75
C ILE A 406 -0.83 27.95 -5.58
N TYR A 407 -0.04 27.09 -4.93
CA TYR A 407 0.96 27.47 -3.94
C TYR A 407 2.23 28.01 -4.61
N GLY A 408 2.61 27.40 -5.73
CA GLY A 408 3.70 27.78 -6.63
C GLY A 408 5.02 27.08 -6.33
N ALA A 409 5.53 26.31 -7.28
CA ALA A 409 6.70 25.43 -7.07
C ALA A 409 7.97 26.16 -6.60
N ARG A 410 8.19 27.41 -7.04
CA ARG A 410 9.32 28.25 -6.58
C ARG A 410 9.16 28.67 -5.11
N ARG A 411 7.95 28.93 -4.63
CA ARG A 411 7.68 29.24 -3.21
C ARG A 411 7.96 28.00 -2.35
N TYR A 412 7.51 26.82 -2.81
CA TYR A 412 7.78 25.55 -2.14
C TYR A 412 9.27 25.22 -2.05
N ALA A 413 10.01 25.36 -3.16
CA ALA A 413 11.47 25.21 -3.18
C ALA A 413 12.19 26.19 -2.24
N ASN A 414 11.73 27.44 -2.14
CA ASN A 414 12.30 28.43 -1.21
C ASN A 414 12.02 28.08 0.26
N ASP A 415 10.85 27.55 0.59
CA ASP A 415 10.53 27.11 1.96
C ASP A 415 11.31 25.85 2.36
N ILE A 416 11.53 24.90 1.44
CA ILE A 416 12.47 23.78 1.64
C ILE A 416 13.91 24.30 1.82
N THR A 417 14.32 25.28 1.01
CA THR A 417 15.66 25.90 1.10
C THR A 417 15.90 26.54 2.46
N ARG A 418 14.91 27.25 3.01
CA ARG A 418 14.93 27.81 4.38
C ARG A 418 15.01 26.74 5.47
N THR A 419 14.46 25.55 5.22
CA THR A 419 14.37 24.45 6.18
C THR A 419 15.66 23.61 6.22
N ILE A 420 16.28 23.35 5.06
CA ILE A 420 17.50 22.53 4.93
C ILE A 420 18.79 23.37 4.95
N GLY A 421 18.71 24.67 4.62
CA GLY A 421 19.88 25.54 4.45
C GLY A 421 20.65 25.30 3.14
N ARG A 422 20.02 24.65 2.15
CA ARG A 422 20.58 24.40 0.81
C ARG A 422 19.51 24.63 -0.25
N SER A 423 19.88 25.23 -1.37
CA SER A 423 18.97 25.49 -2.49
C SER A 423 18.47 24.18 -3.12
N VAL A 424 17.17 24.13 -3.41
CA VAL A 424 16.58 23.02 -4.19
C VAL A 424 16.96 23.19 -5.67
N PRO A 425 17.56 22.18 -6.32
CA PRO A 425 17.89 22.24 -7.75
C PRO A 425 16.67 22.52 -8.64
N LEU A 426 16.85 23.32 -9.70
CA LEU A 426 15.80 23.72 -10.64
C LEU A 426 15.05 22.51 -11.25
N TRP A 427 15.74 21.39 -11.44
CA TRP A 427 15.16 20.12 -11.89
C TRP A 427 13.88 19.74 -11.13
N TRP A 428 13.93 19.73 -9.80
CA TRP A 428 12.77 19.37 -8.97
C TRP A 428 11.60 20.34 -9.11
N VAL A 429 11.88 21.63 -9.31
CA VAL A 429 10.88 22.67 -9.57
C VAL A 429 10.19 22.43 -10.93
N LEU A 430 10.91 21.92 -11.93
CA LEU A 430 10.35 21.52 -13.22
C LEU A 430 9.58 20.19 -13.12
N CYS A 431 10.06 19.23 -12.33
CA CYS A 431 9.35 17.97 -12.06
C CYS A 431 7.96 18.24 -11.47
N TRP A 432 7.90 18.91 -10.32
CA TRP A 432 6.63 19.19 -9.61
C TRP A 432 5.66 20.04 -10.44
N LYS A 433 6.16 20.97 -11.27
CA LYS A 433 5.29 21.90 -12.03
C LYS A 433 4.84 21.37 -13.39
N TYR A 434 5.63 20.50 -14.02
CA TYR A 434 5.40 20.04 -15.39
C TYR A 434 5.51 18.51 -15.52
N PHE A 435 6.71 17.92 -15.39
CA PHE A 435 6.93 16.52 -15.79
C PHE A 435 6.06 15.52 -15.00
N SER A 436 6.02 15.63 -13.67
CA SER A 436 5.21 14.75 -12.83
C SER A 436 3.71 14.95 -13.09
N LEU A 437 3.26 16.19 -13.31
CA LEU A 437 1.86 16.49 -13.57
C LEU A 437 1.40 15.92 -14.92
N ILE A 438 2.20 16.09 -15.98
CA ILE A 438 1.92 15.53 -17.31
C ILE A 438 1.90 14.00 -17.25
N MET A 439 2.84 13.39 -16.51
CA MET A 439 2.91 11.94 -16.32
C MET A 439 1.67 11.39 -15.61
N VAL A 440 1.34 11.92 -14.41
CA VAL A 440 0.19 11.41 -13.62
C VAL A 440 -1.13 11.67 -14.33
N LEU A 441 -1.32 12.83 -14.96
CA LEU A 441 -2.52 13.13 -15.75
C LEU A 441 -2.64 12.21 -16.98
N GLY A 442 -1.52 11.91 -17.65
CA GLY A 442 -1.48 10.98 -18.78
C GLY A 442 -1.87 9.55 -18.38
N ILE A 443 -1.37 9.07 -17.23
CA ILE A 443 -1.76 7.78 -16.65
C ILE A 443 -3.25 7.79 -16.32
N LEU A 444 -3.74 8.81 -15.60
CA LEU A 444 -5.14 8.93 -15.21
C LEU A 444 -6.09 8.88 -16.42
N VAL A 445 -5.78 9.62 -17.49
CA VAL A 445 -6.57 9.61 -18.73
C VAL A 445 -6.46 8.26 -19.46
N PHE A 446 -5.29 7.64 -19.51
CA PHE A 446 -5.12 6.33 -20.15
C PHE A 446 -5.86 5.22 -19.38
N SER A 447 -5.83 5.22 -18.04
CA SER A 447 -6.55 4.26 -17.19
C SER A 447 -8.06 4.35 -17.38
N LEU A 448 -8.60 5.54 -17.65
CA LEU A 448 -10.01 5.73 -18.03
C LEU A 448 -10.30 5.23 -19.46
N ILE A 449 -9.43 5.53 -20.43
CA ILE A 449 -9.59 5.12 -21.85
C ILE A 449 -9.39 3.61 -22.06
N LYS A 450 -8.55 2.96 -21.24
CA LYS A 450 -8.25 1.52 -21.27
C LYS A 450 -8.85 0.76 -20.10
N TYR A 451 -9.88 1.34 -19.48
CA TYR A 451 -10.71 0.66 -18.51
C TYR A 451 -11.26 -0.66 -19.08
N LYS A 452 -11.41 -1.65 -18.20
CA LYS A 452 -12.01 -2.96 -18.49
C LYS A 452 -12.88 -3.36 -17.31
N HIS A 453 -13.94 -4.11 -17.59
CA HIS A 453 -14.75 -4.77 -16.57
C HIS A 453 -13.86 -5.61 -15.64
N ILE A 454 -14.14 -5.53 -14.34
CA ILE A 454 -13.44 -6.30 -13.32
C ILE A 454 -13.77 -7.79 -13.46
N THR A 455 -12.74 -8.63 -13.35
CA THR A 455 -12.86 -10.09 -13.39
C THR A 455 -12.07 -10.74 -12.26
N TYR A 456 -12.39 -12.00 -11.95
CA TYR A 456 -11.63 -12.84 -11.02
C TYR A 456 -11.58 -14.27 -11.56
N GLU A 457 -10.37 -14.82 -11.72
CA GLU A 457 -10.11 -16.11 -12.41
C GLU A 457 -10.85 -16.31 -13.76
N GLY A 458 -11.15 -15.21 -14.48
CA GLY A 458 -11.86 -15.22 -15.76
C GLY A 458 -13.38 -15.05 -15.65
N GLN A 459 -13.95 -15.08 -14.44
CA GLN A 459 -15.35 -14.74 -14.20
C GLN A 459 -15.58 -13.23 -14.24
N GLU A 460 -16.59 -12.79 -14.99
CA GLU A 460 -17.05 -11.40 -15.02
C GLU A 460 -17.96 -11.05 -13.84
N TYR A 461 -17.93 -9.78 -13.42
CA TYR A 461 -18.70 -9.29 -12.28
C TYR A 461 -20.06 -8.74 -12.72
N PRO A 462 -21.12 -8.88 -11.89
CA PRO A 462 -22.39 -8.21 -12.12
C PRO A 462 -22.23 -6.69 -12.16
N ALA A 463 -22.89 -6.03 -13.12
CA ALA A 463 -22.81 -4.58 -13.30
C ALA A 463 -23.18 -3.75 -12.06
N TRP A 464 -24.02 -4.28 -11.16
CA TRP A 464 -24.32 -3.62 -9.88
C TRP A 464 -23.08 -3.52 -8.98
N SER A 465 -22.24 -4.56 -8.96
CA SER A 465 -21.03 -4.62 -8.13
C SER A 465 -19.91 -3.74 -8.69
N GLU A 466 -19.82 -3.63 -10.01
CA GLU A 466 -18.96 -2.65 -10.68
C GLU A 466 -19.41 -1.21 -10.38
N GLY A 467 -20.72 -0.97 -10.30
CA GLY A 467 -21.28 0.30 -9.81
C GLY A 467 -20.90 0.59 -8.34
N VAL A 468 -20.85 -0.41 -7.48
CA VAL A 468 -20.32 -0.28 -6.11
C VAL A 468 -18.81 0.02 -6.13
N GLY A 469 -18.04 -0.61 -7.01
CA GLY A 469 -16.63 -0.28 -7.24
C GLY A 469 -16.42 1.20 -7.59
N TRP A 470 -17.13 1.70 -8.60
CA TRP A 470 -17.09 3.13 -8.95
C TRP A 470 -17.56 4.04 -7.82
N PHE A 471 -18.56 3.63 -7.03
CA PHE A 471 -18.97 4.36 -5.83
C PHE A 471 -17.84 4.44 -4.77
N LEU A 472 -17.11 3.35 -4.52
CA LEU A 472 -15.96 3.34 -3.60
C LEU A 472 -14.85 4.31 -4.07
N ALA A 473 -14.53 4.34 -5.36
CA ALA A 473 -13.59 5.30 -5.93
C ALA A 473 -14.07 6.74 -5.73
N LEU A 474 -15.33 7.02 -6.12
CA LEU A 474 -15.94 8.34 -6.04
C LEU A 474 -16.09 8.86 -4.61
N CYS A 475 -16.28 7.98 -3.60
CA CYS A 475 -16.33 8.37 -2.18
C CYS A 475 -15.08 9.12 -1.72
N SER A 476 -13.92 8.82 -2.30
CA SER A 476 -12.69 9.59 -2.05
C SER A 476 -12.59 10.80 -3.00
N MET A 477 -12.77 10.59 -4.31
CA MET A 477 -12.55 11.62 -5.33
C MET A 477 -13.46 12.84 -5.17
N ILE A 478 -14.71 12.67 -4.71
CA ILE A 478 -15.68 13.76 -4.55
C ILE A 478 -15.32 14.75 -3.43
N ILE A 479 -14.44 14.37 -2.50
CA ILE A 479 -14.05 15.19 -1.35
C ILE A 479 -13.31 16.47 -1.79
N ILE A 480 -12.51 16.41 -2.85
CA ILE A 480 -11.81 17.59 -3.41
C ILE A 480 -12.79 18.63 -3.99
N PRO A 481 -13.61 18.33 -5.02
CA PRO A 481 -14.57 19.29 -5.55
C PRO A 481 -15.67 19.66 -4.55
N GLY A 482 -16.11 18.73 -3.70
CA GLY A 482 -17.11 18.98 -2.66
C GLY A 482 -16.64 19.99 -1.61
N THR A 483 -15.41 19.85 -1.10
CA THR A 483 -14.84 20.85 -0.17
C THR A 483 -14.52 22.18 -0.85
N MET A 484 -14.11 22.17 -2.13
CA MET A 484 -13.92 23.40 -2.92
C MET A 484 -15.24 24.16 -3.08
N PHE A 485 -16.33 23.48 -3.48
CA PHE A 485 -17.66 24.08 -3.60
C PHE A 485 -18.18 24.59 -2.25
N PHE A 486 -18.09 23.77 -1.20
CA PHE A 486 -18.51 24.14 0.15
C PHE A 486 -17.80 25.42 0.65
N ARG A 487 -16.49 25.56 0.41
CA ARG A 487 -15.74 26.76 0.79
C ARG A 487 -16.06 27.97 -0.08
N LEU A 488 -16.27 27.80 -1.38
CA LEU A 488 -16.70 28.89 -2.26
C LEU A 488 -18.10 29.41 -1.92
N TYR A 489 -19.02 28.54 -1.50
CA TYR A 489 -20.37 28.91 -1.08
C TYR A 489 -20.41 29.70 0.24
N HIS A 490 -19.52 29.39 1.18
CA HIS A 490 -19.41 30.07 2.48
C HIS A 490 -18.36 31.20 2.52
N ALA A 491 -17.80 31.60 1.37
CA ALA A 491 -16.81 32.67 1.31
C ALA A 491 -17.49 34.04 1.13
N GLU A 492 -17.26 34.96 2.05
CA GLU A 492 -17.76 36.33 1.93
C GLU A 492 -16.97 37.14 0.88
N GLY A 493 -17.69 37.95 0.10
CA GLY A 493 -17.12 38.82 -0.95
C GLY A 493 -17.43 38.36 -2.38
N THR A 494 -16.86 39.03 -3.37
CA THR A 494 -17.03 38.63 -4.78
C THR A 494 -16.08 37.48 -5.15
N PHE A 495 -16.46 36.69 -6.16
CA PHE A 495 -15.70 35.53 -6.65
C PHE A 495 -14.21 35.82 -6.98
N VAL A 496 -13.87 37.07 -7.31
CA VAL A 496 -12.50 37.53 -7.57
C VAL A 496 -11.77 37.98 -6.29
N GLN A 497 -12.49 38.48 -5.28
CA GLN A 497 -11.94 38.94 -3.99
C GLN A 497 -11.66 37.81 -3.00
N VAL A 498 -12.29 36.63 -3.14
CA VAL A 498 -12.07 35.41 -2.31
C VAL A 498 -10.62 34.89 -2.34
N LYS A 499 -9.73 35.54 -3.10
CA LYS A 499 -8.30 35.25 -3.23
C LYS A 499 -7.45 35.51 -1.97
N HIS A 500 -8.02 36.06 -0.90
CA HIS A 500 -7.32 36.44 0.34
C HIS A 500 -8.04 35.98 1.62
N VAL A 501 -7.98 34.67 1.89
CA VAL A 501 -8.23 34.06 3.21
C VAL A 501 -7.02 33.19 3.58
#